data_AF-A0A023F641-F1
#
_entry.id   AF-A0A023F641-F1
#
_cell.length_a   1.000
_cell.length_b   1.000
_cell.length_c   1.000
_cell.angle_alpha   90.00
_cell.angle_beta   90.00
_cell.angle_gamma   90.00
#
_symmetry.space_group_name_H-M   'P 1'
#
loop_
_entity.id
_entity.type
_entity.pdbx_description
1 polymer ?
#
loop_
_entity_poly.entity_id
_entity_poly.type
_entity_poly.pdbx_seq_one_letter_code
_entity_poly.pdbx_strand_id
1 'polypeptide(L)'
;LGKGRLYVGWASCRVEDYIGISRCYKCQALGHIARFCKVDAQVCGHCSGTGHQRKECPKRDEAPECGLCKGLGKEYNHPINGR
;
A
#
# COMPACT_ATOMS: atom_id res chain seq x y z
N LEU A 1 19.46 -16.02 -6.34
CA LEU A 1 19.61 -14.96 -5.33
C LEU A 1 18.48 -15.08 -4.29
N GLY A 2 18.61 -15.92 -3.26
CA GLY A 2 17.47 -16.36 -2.43
C GLY A 2 17.66 -16.30 -0.92
N LYS A 3 18.50 -15.40 -0.38
CA LYS A 3 18.88 -15.44 1.05
C LYS A 3 18.42 -14.26 1.92
N GLY A 4 17.72 -13.25 1.37
CA GLY A 4 17.10 -12.14 2.15
C GLY A 4 18.03 -11.38 3.11
N ARG A 5 19.34 -11.64 3.04
CA ARG A 5 20.38 -11.17 3.94
C ARG A 5 21.66 -10.96 3.14
N LEU A 6 22.25 -9.79 3.32
CA LEU A 6 23.58 -9.41 2.85
C LEU A 6 24.52 -9.40 4.06
N TYR A 7 25.69 -9.97 3.91
CA TYR A 7 26.72 -9.94 4.95
C TYR A 7 27.76 -8.89 4.56
N VAL A 8 27.90 -7.84 5.39
CA VAL A 8 28.86 -6.74 5.20
C VAL A 8 29.84 -6.79 6.35
N GLY A 9 31.02 -7.35 6.09
CA GLY A 9 31.96 -7.73 7.15
C GLY A 9 31.31 -8.75 8.10
N TRP A 10 31.25 -8.41 9.40
CA TRP A 10 30.60 -9.22 10.43
C TRP A 10 29.10 -8.95 10.58
N ALA A 11 28.56 -7.94 9.88
CA ALA A 11 27.16 -7.57 9.99
C ALA A 11 26.28 -8.39 9.03
N SER A 12 25.18 -8.95 9.54
CA SER A 12 24.11 -9.55 8.73
C SER A 12 22.96 -8.55 8.56
N CYS A 13 22.87 -7.93 7.39
CA CYS A 13 21.84 -6.97 7.03
C CYS A 13 20.70 -7.69 6.32
N ARG A 14 19.45 -7.51 6.75
CA ARG A 14 18.29 -7.91 5.93
C ARG A 14 18.26 -7.05 4.68
N VAL A 15 18.11 -7.69 3.54
CA VAL A 15 18.01 -7.00 2.24
C VAL A 15 16.79 -7.52 1.50
N GLU A 16 16.13 -6.60 0.81
CA GLU A 16 14.97 -6.83 -0.05
C GLU A 16 15.15 -5.98 -1.30
N ASP A 17 14.45 -6.34 -2.38
CA ASP A 17 14.54 -5.61 -3.62
C ASP A 17 13.93 -4.21 -3.45
N TYR A 18 14.70 -3.18 -3.81
CA TYR A 18 14.19 -1.81 -3.86
C TYR A 18 13.39 -1.60 -5.14
N ILE A 19 12.09 -1.87 -5.07
CA ILE A 19 11.15 -1.59 -6.16
C ILE A 19 10.47 -0.25 -5.89
N GLY A 20 11.02 0.82 -6.45
CA GLY A 20 10.55 2.20 -6.27
C GLY A 20 9.29 2.57 -7.05
N ILE A 21 8.21 1.79 -6.94
CA ILE A 21 6.94 2.12 -7.61
C ILE A 21 6.16 3.13 -6.76
N SER A 22 5.86 4.28 -7.35
CA SER A 22 5.08 5.33 -6.67
C SER A 22 3.63 4.89 -6.45
N ARG A 23 3.13 5.09 -5.23
CA ARG A 23 1.70 4.95 -4.90
C ARG A 23 1.03 6.32 -4.84
N CYS A 24 -0.16 6.39 -5.42
CA CYS A 24 -1.01 7.55 -5.36
C CYS A 24 -1.80 7.57 -4.04
N TYR A 25 -1.56 8.56 -3.18
CA TYR A 25 -2.28 8.71 -1.91
C TYR A 25 -3.73 9.20 -2.06
N LYS A 26 -4.15 9.56 -3.30
CA LYS A 26 -5.54 9.94 -3.62
C LYS A 26 -6.39 8.72 -3.94
N CYS A 27 -5.99 7.91 -4.92
CA CYS A 27 -6.77 6.75 -5.38
C CYS A 27 -6.21 5.38 -4.94
N GLN A 28 -5.10 5.36 -4.19
CA GLN A 28 -4.36 4.16 -3.77
C GLN A 28 -3.74 3.32 -4.91
N ALA A 29 -3.86 3.73 -6.17
CA ALA A 29 -3.23 3.05 -7.31
C ALA A 29 -1.71 3.25 -7.39
N LEU A 30 -1.04 2.33 -8.08
CA LEU A 30 0.39 2.38 -8.35
C LEU A 30 0.69 3.11 -9.68
N GLY A 31 1.95 3.52 -9.87
CA GLY A 31 2.45 4.10 -11.13
C GLY A 31 2.30 5.62 -11.25
N HIS A 32 1.70 6.29 -10.28
CA HIS A 32 1.63 7.75 -10.23
C HIS A 32 1.51 8.27 -8.78
N ILE A 33 1.70 9.58 -8.61
CA ILE A 33 1.47 10.30 -7.35
C ILE A 33 0.18 11.13 -7.42
N ALA A 34 -0.32 11.58 -6.26
CA ALA A 34 -1.59 12.33 -6.15
C ALA A 34 -1.68 13.54 -7.09
N ARG A 35 -0.57 14.24 -7.33
CA ARG A 35 -0.49 15.38 -8.27
C ARG A 35 -0.90 15.02 -9.70
N PHE A 36 -0.69 13.78 -10.13
CA PHE A 36 -1.01 13.29 -11.48
C PHE A 36 -2.23 12.38 -11.51
N CYS A 37 -2.99 12.31 -10.41
CA CYS A 37 -4.17 11.46 -10.32
C CYS A 37 -5.33 12.06 -11.11
N LYS A 38 -5.97 11.24 -11.95
CA LYS A 38 -7.14 11.61 -12.75
C LYS A 38 -8.49 11.36 -12.04
N VAL A 39 -8.45 10.73 -10.87
CA VAL A 39 -9.65 10.42 -10.09
C VAL A 39 -9.98 11.61 -9.21
N ASP A 40 -11.23 12.05 -9.19
CA ASP A 40 -11.67 13.16 -8.35
C ASP A 40 -11.86 12.75 -6.88
N ALA A 41 -12.44 11.58 -6.65
CA ALA A 41 -12.73 11.09 -5.33
C ALA A 41 -11.48 10.61 -4.57
N GLN A 42 -11.39 10.97 -3.29
CA GLN A 42 -10.43 10.41 -2.36
C GLN A 42 -10.82 8.97 -2.02
N VAL A 43 -9.90 8.03 -2.19
CA VAL A 43 -10.05 6.63 -1.79
C VAL A 43 -9.35 6.40 -0.46
N CYS A 44 -10.09 5.87 0.50
CA CYS A 44 -9.62 5.58 1.83
C CYS A 44 -8.62 4.43 1.80
N GLY A 45 -7.42 4.69 2.32
CA GLY A 45 -6.38 3.67 2.45
C GLY A 45 -6.63 2.61 3.54
N HIS A 46 -7.81 2.59 4.18
CA HIS A 46 -8.20 1.60 5.18
C HIS A 46 -9.26 0.65 4.65
N CYS A 47 -10.41 1.17 4.23
CA CYS A 47 -11.58 0.38 3.84
C CYS A 47 -11.86 0.42 2.33
N SER A 48 -11.01 1.10 1.56
CA SER A 48 -11.20 1.31 0.10
C SER A 48 -12.49 2.04 -0.29
N GLY A 49 -13.21 2.63 0.67
CA GLY A 49 -14.35 3.51 0.41
C GLY A 49 -13.92 4.86 -0.18
N THR A 50 -14.84 5.54 -0.86
CA THR A 50 -14.59 6.85 -1.46
C THR A 50 -15.07 8.00 -0.57
N GLY A 51 -14.55 9.21 -0.80
CA GLY A 51 -15.02 10.45 -0.17
C GLY A 51 -14.38 10.81 1.17
N HIS A 52 -13.41 10.04 1.67
CA HIS A 52 -12.76 10.33 2.96
C HIS A 52 -11.32 9.82 3.01
N GLN A 53 -10.49 10.41 3.88
CA GLN A 53 -9.15 9.89 4.17
C GLN A 53 -9.19 8.84 5.28
N ARG A 54 -8.09 8.09 5.47
CA ARG A 54 -7.98 7.09 6.55
C ARG A 54 -8.30 7.65 7.94
N LYS A 55 -8.00 8.94 8.19
CA LYS A 55 -8.26 9.60 9.46
C LYS A 55 -9.77 9.75 9.76
N GLU A 56 -10.59 9.81 8.72
CA GLU A 56 -12.03 10.04 8.78
C GLU A 56 -12.79 8.75 8.46
N CYS A 57 -12.12 7.60 8.52
CA CYS A 57 -12.72 6.34 8.12
C CYS A 57 -13.75 5.86 9.15
N PRO A 58 -15.02 5.66 8.76
CA PRO A 58 -16.05 5.18 9.68
C PRO A 58 -15.79 3.72 10.12
N LYS A 59 -15.01 2.98 9.34
CA LYS A 59 -14.63 1.59 9.61
C LYS A 59 -13.25 1.45 10.24
N ARG A 60 -12.71 2.51 10.87
CA ARG A 60 -11.32 2.53 11.36
C ARG A 60 -11.00 1.41 12.35
N ASP A 61 -11.99 0.96 13.10
CA ASP A 61 -11.85 -0.08 14.12
C ASP A 61 -12.12 -1.50 13.58
N GLU A 62 -12.45 -1.62 12.29
CA GLU A 62 -12.60 -2.90 11.58
C GLU A 62 -11.27 -3.36 10.96
N ALA A 63 -11.26 -4.57 10.38
CA ALA A 63 -10.12 -5.07 9.63
C ALA A 63 -9.88 -4.21 8.37
N PRO A 64 -8.62 -3.87 8.05
CA PRO A 64 -8.30 -3.11 6.85
C PRO A 64 -8.57 -3.95 5.60
N GLU A 65 -9.05 -3.28 4.55
CA GLU A 65 -9.25 -3.81 3.20
C GLU A 65 -8.31 -3.10 2.21
N CYS A 66 -7.35 -3.83 1.65
CA CYS A 66 -6.48 -3.38 0.58
C CYS A 66 -7.21 -3.36 -0.76
N GLY A 67 -7.62 -2.17 -1.21
CA GLY A 67 -8.34 -2.00 -2.47
C GLY A 67 -7.58 -2.46 -3.70
N LEU A 68 -6.25 -2.41 -3.68
CA LEU A 68 -5.41 -2.93 -4.75
C LEU A 68 -5.52 -4.44 -4.85
N CYS A 69 -5.29 -5.16 -3.76
CA CYS A 69 -5.37 -6.62 -3.74
C CYS A 69 -6.79 -7.11 -4.03
N LYS A 70 -7.80 -6.39 -3.52
CA LYS A 70 -9.21 -6.65 -3.81
C LYS A 70 -9.51 -6.54 -5.30
N GLY A 71 -9.03 -5.48 -5.97
CA GLY A 71 -9.18 -5.31 -7.42
C GLY A 71 -8.41 -6.34 -8.26
N LEU A 72 -7.37 -6.96 -7.69
CA LEU A 72 -6.60 -8.04 -8.31
C LEU A 72 -7.13 -9.45 -7.97
N GLY A 73 -8.20 -9.57 -7.18
CA GLY A 73 -8.73 -10.85 -6.72
C GLY A 73 -7.80 -11.63 -5.77
N LYS A 74 -6.88 -10.93 -5.07
CA LYS A 74 -5.97 -11.50 -4.07
C LYS A 74 -6.51 -11.31 -2.66
N GLU A 75 -5.93 -12.00 -1.68
CA GLU A 75 -6.19 -11.74 -0.26
C GLU A 75 -5.99 -10.25 0.03
N TYR A 76 -7.00 -9.62 0.64
CA TYR A 76 -7.08 -8.16 0.77
C TYR A 76 -7.36 -7.69 2.19
N ASN A 77 -7.48 -8.58 3.18
CA ASN A 77 -7.74 -8.23 4.58
C ASN A 77 -6.46 -7.76 5.29
N HIS A 78 -5.73 -6.84 4.67
CA HIS A 78 -4.47 -6.32 5.15
C HIS A 78 -4.32 -4.83 4.81
N PRO A 79 -3.44 -4.08 5.49
CA PRO A 79 -3.17 -2.69 5.14
C PRO A 79 -2.57 -2.57 3.74
N ILE A 80 -2.83 -1.46 3.03
CA ILE A 80 -2.21 -1.16 1.72
C ILE A 80 -0.67 -1.16 1.74
N ASN A 81 -0.06 -0.88 2.89
CA ASN A 81 1.40 -0.90 3.08
C ASN A 81 1.90 -2.18 3.77
N GLY A 82 1.04 -3.17 3.99
CA GLY A 82 1.37 -4.38 4.74
C GLY A 82 2.15 -5.37 3.88
N ARG A 83 3.24 -5.90 4.45
CA ARG A 83 3.82 -7.19 4.05
C ARG A 83 2.83 -8.31 4.32
#